data_AF-A0A1I2UNI6-F1
#
_entry.id   AF-A0A1I2UNI6-F1
#
_cell.length_a   1.000
_cell.length_b   1.000
_cell.length_c   1.000
_cell.angle_alpha   90.00
_cell.angle_beta   90.00
_cell.angle_gamma   90.00
#
_symmetry.space_group_name_H-M   'P 1'
#
loop_
_entity.id
_entity.type
_entity.pdbx_description
1 polymer ?
#
loop_
_entity_poly.entity_id
_entity_poly.type
_entity_poly.pdbx_seq_one_letter_code
_entity_poly.pdbx_strand_id
1 'polypeptide(L)'
;MRPLGGFVFGHYADKLGRRKVLVITVLLMGIGTALIGCVPTYAQIGIAAPVILAVLRLVQGISTGGEWSSCMSFLSEYGTPYNRGFIVSWSKFGVAGGLLMGSVTGAVMTAPMAVEKE
;
A
#
# COMPACT_ATOMS: atom_id res chain seq x y z
N MET A 1 -1.75 -0.36 -13.30
CA MET A 1 -2.55 -1.06 -12.27
C MET A 1 -3.43 -0.11 -11.44
N ARG A 2 -2.86 0.93 -10.82
CA ARG A 2 -3.55 1.88 -9.92
C ARG A 2 -4.85 2.55 -10.45
N PRO A 3 -4.99 2.95 -11.73
CA PRO A 3 -6.23 3.61 -12.18
C PRO A 3 -7.45 2.66 -12.23
N LEU A 4 -7.25 1.38 -12.54
CA LEU A 4 -8.32 0.36 -12.55
C LEU A 4 -8.89 0.13 -11.15
N GLY A 5 -8.00 0.03 -10.14
CA GLY A 5 -8.41 -0.08 -8.75
C GLY A 5 -9.17 1.14 -8.24
N GLY A 6 -8.73 2.34 -8.61
CA GLY A 6 -9.45 3.57 -8.28
C GLY A 6 -10.84 3.65 -8.90
N PHE A 7 -11.03 3.15 -10.12
CA PHE A 7 -12.34 3.13 -10.78
C PHE A 7 -13.33 2.17 -10.11
N VAL A 8 -12.90 0.92 -9.86
CA VAL A 8 -13.75 -0.10 -9.23
C VAL A 8 -14.04 0.26 -7.78
N PHE A 9 -13.00 0.47 -6.97
CA PHE A 9 -13.20 0.77 -5.55
C PHE A 9 -13.77 2.16 -5.30
N GLY A 10 -13.58 3.13 -6.22
CA GLY A 10 -14.27 4.42 -6.17
C GLY A 10 -15.78 4.27 -6.32
N HIS A 11 -16.24 3.49 -7.31
CA HIS A 11 -17.67 3.19 -7.46
C HIS A 11 -18.26 2.45 -6.25
N TYR A 12 -17.50 1.50 -5.68
CA TYR A 12 -17.92 0.80 -4.47
C TYR A 12 -17.88 1.70 -3.22
N ALA A 13 -16.98 2.68 -3.14
CA ALA A 13 -16.89 3.62 -2.02
C ALA A 13 -18.12 4.53 -1.93
N ASP A 14 -18.66 4.95 -3.08
CA ASP A 14 -19.87 5.77 -3.14
C ASP A 14 -21.14 4.97 -2.78
N LYS A 15 -21.18 3.65 -3.01
CA LYS A 15 -22.35 2.79 -2.70
C LYS A 15 -22.32 2.13 -1.31
N LEU A 16 -21.18 1.61 -0.85
CA LEU A 16 -21.07 0.89 0.42
C LEU A 16 -20.64 1.78 1.60
N GLY A 17 -20.21 3.00 1.30
CA GLY A 17 -19.71 3.97 2.28
C GLY A 17 -18.17 3.97 2.37
N ARG A 18 -17.60 5.17 2.34
CA ARG A 18 -16.15 5.43 2.29
C ARG A 18 -15.35 4.68 3.37
N ARG A 19 -15.86 4.59 4.60
CA ARG A 19 -15.18 3.93 5.73
C ARG A 19 -15.04 2.41 5.54
N LYS A 20 -16.07 1.73 5.03
CA LYS A 20 -16.03 0.27 4.84
C LYS A 20 -15.04 -0.11 3.75
N VAL A 21 -15.04 0.62 2.64
CA VAL A 21 -14.11 0.40 1.54
C VAL A 21 -12.66 0.61 1.99
N LEU A 22 -12.40 1.64 2.79
CA LEU A 22 -11.07 1.90 3.35
C LEU A 22 -10.55 0.75 4.23
N VAL A 23 -11.41 0.16 5.07
CA VAL A 23 -11.02 -1.01 5.88
C VAL A 23 -10.73 -2.22 5.00
N ILE A 24 -11.56 -2.47 3.98
CA ILE A 24 -11.37 -3.60 3.04
C ILE A 24 -10.05 -3.45 2.27
N THR A 25 -9.73 -2.26 1.77
CA THR A 25 -8.50 -2.03 1.01
C THR A 25 -7.26 -2.17 1.88
N VAL A 26 -7.30 -1.67 3.13
CA VAL A 26 -6.18 -1.81 4.08
C VAL A 26 -5.96 -3.29 4.43
N LEU A 27 -7.03 -4.05 4.68
CA LEU A 27 -6.93 -5.49 4.93
C LEU A 27 -6.36 -6.24 3.73
N LEU A 28 -6.84 -5.94 2.53
CA LEU A 28 -6.36 -6.56 1.29
C LEU A 28 -4.89 -6.24 1.00
N MET A 29 -4.46 -5.01 1.32
CA MET A 29 -3.06 -4.58 1.24
C MET A 29 -2.18 -5.35 2.24
N GLY A 30 -2.63 -5.46 3.50
CA GLY A 30 -1.91 -6.19 4.56
C GLY A 30 -1.77 -7.68 4.25
N ILE A 31 -2.87 -8.35 3.89
CA ILE A 31 -2.87 -9.77 3.50
C ILE A 31 -1.98 -9.98 2.28
N GLY A 32 -2.07 -9.13 1.26
CA GLY A 32 -1.20 -9.20 0.08
C GLY A 32 0.28 -9.07 0.44
N THR A 33 0.62 -8.22 1.41
CA THR A 33 2.02 -8.01 1.86
C THR A 33 2.53 -9.22 2.61
N ALA A 34 1.73 -9.78 3.51
CA ALA A 34 2.06 -11.01 4.24
C ALA A 34 2.29 -12.18 3.28
N LEU A 35 1.40 -12.34 2.28
CA LEU A 35 1.54 -13.38 1.27
C LEU A 35 2.80 -13.20 0.42
N ILE A 36 3.17 -11.97 0.05
CA ILE A 36 4.42 -11.69 -0.66
C ILE A 36 5.64 -12.13 0.17
N GLY A 37 5.63 -11.88 1.49
CA GLY A 37 6.69 -12.31 2.39
C GLY A 37 6.80 -13.85 2.51
N CYS A 38 5.70 -14.57 2.31
CA CYS A 38 5.67 -16.03 2.31
C CYS A 38 6.00 -16.66 0.95
N VAL A 39 6.19 -15.88 -0.12
CA VAL A 39 6.48 -16.46 -1.44
C VAL A 39 7.88 -17.09 -1.43
N PRO A 40 7.99 -18.40 -1.74
CA PRO A 40 9.29 -19.07 -1.81
C PRO A 40 10.17 -18.49 -2.92
N THR A 41 11.49 -18.65 -2.77
CA THR A 41 12.46 -18.10 -3.72
C THR A 41 12.40 -18.79 -5.09
N TYR A 42 12.94 -18.13 -6.13
CA TYR A 42 13.02 -18.67 -7.49
C TYR A 42 13.67 -20.06 -7.52
N ALA A 43 14.62 -20.34 -6.63
CA ALA A 43 15.27 -21.63 -6.53
C ALA A 43 14.31 -22.78 -6.16
N GLN A 44 13.18 -22.50 -5.50
CA GLN A 44 12.23 -23.51 -5.03
C GLN A 44 11.09 -23.79 -6.02
N ILE A 45 10.62 -22.76 -6.76
CA ILE A 45 9.40 -22.84 -7.58
C ILE A 45 9.58 -22.35 -9.03
N GLY A 46 10.81 -21.96 -9.40
CA GLY A 46 11.13 -21.46 -10.73
C GLY A 46 10.25 -20.27 -11.14
N ILE A 47 9.74 -20.31 -12.37
CA ILE A 47 8.99 -19.20 -12.98
C ILE A 47 7.64 -18.93 -12.30
N ALA A 48 7.13 -19.86 -11.49
CA ALA A 48 5.91 -19.64 -10.73
C ALA A 48 6.08 -18.54 -9.66
N ALA A 49 7.28 -18.36 -9.10
CA ALA A 49 7.56 -17.33 -8.10
C ALA A 49 7.30 -15.89 -8.62
N PRO A 50 7.90 -15.43 -9.75
CA PRO A 50 7.62 -14.10 -10.29
C PRO A 50 6.18 -13.94 -10.78
N VAL A 51 5.53 -15.00 -11.25
CA VAL A 51 4.10 -14.94 -11.66
C VAL A 51 3.19 -14.71 -10.45
N ILE A 52 3.38 -15.46 -9.37
CA ILE A 52 2.62 -15.28 -8.13
C ILE A 52 2.87 -13.89 -7.55
N LEU A 53 4.13 -13.44 -7.51
CA LEU A 53 4.48 -12.08 -7.08
C LEU A 53 3.82 -11.01 -7.94
N ALA A 54 3.77 -11.19 -9.27
CA ALA A 54 3.12 -10.26 -10.18
C ALA A 54 1.60 -10.19 -9.90
N VAL A 55 0.94 -11.33 -9.72
CA VAL A 55 -0.49 -11.38 -9.38
C VAL A 55 -0.76 -10.70 -8.03
N LEU A 56 0.02 -11.00 -7.00
CA LEU A 56 -0.10 -10.35 -5.69
C LEU A 56 0.12 -8.83 -5.79
N ARG A 57 1.10 -8.38 -6.60
CA ARG A 57 1.34 -6.97 -6.90
C ARG A 57 0.19 -6.29 -7.64
N LEU A 58 -0.48 -7.01 -8.54
CA LEU A 58 -1.67 -6.51 -9.22
C LEU A 58 -2.79 -6.26 -8.21
N VAL A 59 -3.06 -7.25 -7.36
CA VAL A 59 -4.09 -7.17 -6.31
C VAL A 59 -3.82 -6.02 -5.34
N GLN A 60 -2.59 -5.89 -4.82
CA GLN A 60 -2.20 -4.75 -3.98
C GLN A 60 -2.32 -3.40 -4.69
N GLY A 61 -1.92 -3.34 -5.97
CA GLY A 61 -1.98 -2.14 -6.78
C GLY A 61 -3.41 -1.65 -7.03
N ILE A 62 -4.37 -2.58 -7.13
CA ILE A 62 -5.80 -2.28 -7.22
C ILE A 62 -6.30 -1.74 -5.87
N SER A 63 -5.91 -2.36 -4.76
CA SER A 63 -6.26 -1.90 -3.40
C SER A 63 -5.84 -0.46 -3.14
N THR A 64 -4.58 -0.15 -3.47
CA THR A 64 -3.97 1.16 -3.22
C THR A 64 -4.69 2.28 -3.98
N GLY A 65 -5.20 1.99 -5.19
CA GLY A 65 -5.88 2.98 -6.02
C GLY A 65 -7.24 3.43 -5.47
N GLY A 66 -7.98 2.50 -4.88
CA GLY A 66 -9.27 2.77 -4.22
C GLY A 66 -9.13 3.42 -2.85
N GLU A 67 -8.12 2.96 -2.09
CA GLU A 67 -7.83 3.46 -0.75
C GLU A 67 -7.46 4.94 -0.77
N TRP A 68 -6.51 5.32 -1.65
CA TRP A 68 -5.96 6.65 -1.68
C TRP A 68 -7.02 7.72 -1.95
N SER A 69 -7.87 7.50 -2.95
CA SER A 69 -8.94 8.43 -3.35
C SER A 69 -10.02 8.55 -2.26
N SER A 70 -10.45 7.43 -1.70
CA SER A 70 -11.46 7.39 -0.62
C SER A 70 -10.95 8.04 0.67
N CYS A 71 -9.68 7.83 1.01
CA CYS A 71 -9.06 8.37 2.22
C CYS A 71 -8.90 9.89 2.16
N MET A 72 -8.51 10.44 1.01
CA MET A 72 -8.38 11.89 0.83
C MET A 72 -9.74 12.59 0.91
N SER A 73 -10.78 12.04 0.28
CA SER A 73 -12.14 12.58 0.41
C SER A 73 -12.64 12.49 1.86
N PHE A 74 -12.44 11.36 2.52
CA PHE A 74 -12.82 11.18 3.92
C PHE A 74 -12.13 12.18 4.87
N LEU A 75 -10.80 12.36 4.73
CA LEU A 75 -10.06 13.37 5.51
C LEU A 75 -10.54 14.79 5.22
N SER A 76 -10.91 15.08 3.97
CA SER A 76 -11.43 16.39 3.59
C SER A 76 -12.83 16.67 4.14
N GLU A 77 -13.68 15.65 4.26
CA GLU A 77 -15.01 15.74 4.91
C GLU A 77 -14.91 15.85 6.43
N TYR A 78 -13.86 15.28 7.02
CA TYR A 78 -13.63 15.35 8.47
C TYR A 78 -13.06 16.72 8.92
N GLY A 79 -12.44 17.47 8.01
CA GLY A 79 -11.83 18.76 8.30
C GLY A 79 -12.80 19.94 8.20
N THR A 80 -12.62 20.94 9.07
CA THR A 80 -13.25 22.26 8.90
C THR A 80 -12.58 23.02 7.75
N PRO A 81 -13.24 24.03 7.14
CA PRO A 81 -12.71 24.76 5.99
C PRO A 81 -11.31 25.35 6.22
N TYR A 82 -10.98 25.67 7.47
CA TYR A 82 -9.71 26.25 7.89
C TYR A 82 -8.58 25.22 8.06
N ASN A 83 -8.89 23.96 8.44
CA ASN A 83 -7.88 22.95 8.78
C ASN A 83 -7.83 21.73 7.83
N ARG A 84 -8.74 21.63 6.85
CA ARG A 84 -8.80 20.51 5.89
C ARG A 84 -7.46 20.24 5.19
N GLY A 85 -6.72 21.30 4.85
CA GLY A 85 -5.40 21.17 4.20
C GLY A 85 -4.35 20.56 5.12
N PHE A 86 -4.36 20.96 6.39
CA PHE A 86 -3.46 20.41 7.41
C PHE A 86 -3.76 18.93 7.68
N ILE A 87 -5.04 18.59 7.84
CA ILE A 87 -5.48 17.20 8.06
C ILE A 87 -5.10 16.31 6.88
N VAL A 88 -5.40 16.73 5.65
CA VAL A 88 -5.05 15.99 4.43
C VAL A 88 -3.53 15.81 4.27
N SER A 89 -2.74 16.80 4.67
CA SER A 89 -1.27 16.73 4.61
C SER A 89 -0.67 15.63 5.50
N TRP A 90 -1.34 15.29 6.61
CA TRP A 90 -0.93 14.19 7.48
C TRP A 90 -0.87 12.84 6.75
N SER A 91 -1.74 12.64 5.77
CA SER A 91 -1.72 11.44 4.93
C SER A 91 -0.43 11.35 4.09
N LYS A 92 0.03 12.46 3.50
CA LYS A 92 1.29 12.51 2.76
C LYS A 92 2.50 12.34 3.69
N PHE A 93 2.44 12.93 4.89
CA PHE A 93 3.47 12.77 5.90
C PHE A 93 3.62 11.29 6.30
N GLY A 94 2.51 10.58 6.55
CA GLY A 94 2.54 9.15 6.88
C GLY A 94 3.19 8.30 5.78
N VAL A 95 2.93 8.60 4.51
CA VAL A 95 3.53 7.87 3.37
C VAL A 95 5.03 8.12 3.27
N ALA A 96 5.46 9.38 3.42
CA ALA A 96 6.88 9.72 3.44
C ALA A 96 7.60 9.07 4.63
N GLY A 97 7.00 9.13 5.82
CA GLY A 97 7.52 8.49 7.03
C GLY A 97 7.63 6.97 6.90
N GLY A 98 6.62 6.31 6.33
CA GLY A 98 6.66 4.87 6.06
C GLY A 98 7.75 4.49 5.07
N LEU A 99 7.94 5.28 4.00
CA LEU A 99 9.00 5.06 3.02
C LEU A 99 10.39 5.19 3.68
N LEU A 100 10.59 6.22 4.50
CA LEU A 100 11.83 6.44 5.25
C LEU A 100 12.12 5.27 6.20
N MET A 101 11.13 4.83 6.98
CA MET A 101 11.29 3.66 7.85
C MET A 101 11.67 2.42 7.06
N GLY A 102 11.01 2.16 5.91
CA GLY A 102 11.35 1.03 5.04
C GLY A 102 12.78 1.11 4.51
N SER A 103 13.22 2.30 4.08
CA SER A 103 14.60 2.52 3.64
C SER A 103 15.61 2.29 4.76
N VAL A 104 15.32 2.75 5.98
CA VAL A 104 16.18 2.53 7.15
C VAL A 104 16.27 1.03 7.47
N THR A 105 15.15 0.30 7.49
CA THR A 105 15.16 -1.16 7.71
C THR A 105 15.99 -1.88 6.64
N GLY A 106 15.84 -1.53 5.37
CA GLY A 106 16.64 -2.11 4.29
C GLY A 106 18.13 -1.81 4.45
N ALA A 107 18.49 -0.59 4.85
CA ALA A 107 19.87 -0.21 5.12
C ALA A 107 20.47 -1.02 6.29
N VAL A 108 19.73 -1.20 7.39
CA VAL A 108 20.15 -2.01 8.54
C VAL A 108 20.36 -3.47 8.14
N MET A 109 19.49 -4.05 7.32
CA MET A 109 19.63 -5.42 6.83
C MET A 109 20.84 -5.59 5.89
N THR A 110 21.19 -4.55 5.14
CA THR A 110 22.29 -4.60 4.15
C THR A 110 23.64 -4.29 4.80
N ALA A 111 23.69 -3.48 5.86
CA ALA A 111 24.91 -3.10 6.57
C ALA A 111 25.83 -4.29 6.93
N PRO A 112 25.35 -5.41 7.52
CA PRO A 112 26.23 -6.55 7.83
C PRO A 112 26.73 -7.29 6.57
N MET A 113 25.97 -7.29 5.47
CA MET A 113 26.40 -7.92 4.21
C MET A 113 27.45 -7.09 3.45
N ALA A 114 27.49 -5.78 3.68
CA ALA A 114 28.49 -4.89 3.09
C ALA A 114 29.86 -5.06 3.76
N VAL A 115 29.90 -5.35 5.06
CA VAL A 115 31.13 -5.53 5.86
C VAL A 115 31.90 -6.79 5.45
N GLU A 116 31.25 -7.81 4.91
CA GLU A 116 31.89 -9.05 4.44
C GLU A 116 32.58 -8.90 3.06
N LYS A 117 32.40 -7.77 2.37
CA LYS A 117 32.98 -7.52 1.04
C LYS A 117 34.28 -6.70 1.05
N GLU A 118 34.81 -6.36 2.22
CA GLU A 118 36.09 -5.64 2.39
C GLU A 118 37.24 -6.56 2.84
#